data_AF-A0A170SQ32-F1
#
_entry.id   AF-A0A170SQ32-F1
#
_cell.length_a   1.000
_cell.length_b   1.000
_cell.length_c   1.000
_cell.angle_alpha   90.00
_cell.angle_beta   90.00
_cell.angle_gamma   90.00
#
_symmetry.space_group_name_H-M   'P 1'
#
loop_
_entity.id
_entity.type
_entity.pdbx_description
1 polymer ?
#
loop_
_entity_poly.entity_id
_entity_poly.type
_entity_poly.pdbx_seq_one_letter_code
_entity_poly.pdbx_strand_id
1 'polypeptide(L)'
;LQIRMPIIVIGGGLTAIDAATEALAYYPVQVEKFLFRYETLVKTYGKSYIEKNWTEEEKNIANEFLNHAIQIRNERILSNTENRHPQIMELLKSWGGVTIVYRNNLIDSPSYRLNSEEIKNALAEGVYFIECLQPYEITLDNYNHISNIKFTSKDNNKKTLPARTIILATGTKPNLTSIQESQQLSSLNKDFTHTFDLEGNSRDIISSSKFTKKDSIFISTDRKISIFGDLHLPYRGSVVKAMASAKNGYPTITQLLKEYSQKKDDCFLKTVNHLLKAYILDVEYLTKNITKLTILAPLAAANFKPGQFYRLQNFEYNSLNIENTKLSIESLALTGVSVDKDKGTISTIVLNAGGSSHLCNYLKKNEPIIFMGPTGTPTEIPSNKNVMLIGGGVGNAVLFSIGQALLSHNCKVLYFAGYKKTEDIFEPSSIEKSSSNVIWCCNEKRIEPRRTQDQSYHGNIIEAIEQYQNHTSQGTNIPLHSIDRIIMIGSSHMMDAVSYAIFNQYRHFFKQDIKVIASINSPMQCMMKEICAQCLQKHINPITKEEYFIYSCKNQDQPADYVDFKFLHDRLKQNTLHEKCTAQWVNYCLAKLPIHDTK
;
A
#
# COMPACT_ATOMS: atom_id res chain seq x y z
N LEU A 1 -11.88 0.63 2.96
CA LEU A 1 -11.76 -0.73 3.54
C LEU A 1 -13.15 -1.34 3.58
N GLN A 2 -13.33 -2.61 3.22
CA GLN A 2 -14.59 -3.31 3.42
C GLN A 2 -14.63 -3.89 4.84
N ILE A 3 -15.42 -3.29 5.74
CA ILE A 3 -15.60 -3.80 7.11
C ILE A 3 -16.97 -4.47 7.27
N ARG A 4 -17.03 -5.47 8.15
CA ARG A 4 -18.23 -6.25 8.49
C ARG A 4 -18.40 -6.36 10.00
N MET A 5 -19.64 -6.38 10.47
CA MET A 5 -19.98 -6.52 11.89
C MET A 5 -20.15 -8.00 12.28
N PRO A 6 -19.81 -8.42 13.51
CA PRO A 6 -19.25 -7.64 14.62
C PRO A 6 -17.76 -7.28 14.42
N ILE A 7 -17.30 -6.20 15.04
CA ILE A 7 -15.91 -5.71 14.93
C ILE A 7 -15.21 -5.84 16.28
N ILE A 8 -14.00 -6.40 16.26
CA ILE A 8 -13.13 -6.47 17.44
C ILE A 8 -11.88 -5.63 17.20
N VAL A 9 -11.59 -4.74 18.14
CA VAL A 9 -10.36 -3.93 18.17
C VAL A 9 -9.46 -4.46 19.27
N ILE A 10 -8.22 -4.83 18.94
CA ILE A 10 -7.26 -5.34 19.90
C ILE A 10 -6.26 -4.24 20.24
N GLY A 11 -6.27 -3.78 21.49
CA GLY A 11 -5.41 -2.70 21.95
C GLY A 11 -5.97 -2.01 23.21
N GLY A 12 -5.20 -1.09 23.78
CA GLY A 12 -5.62 -0.30 24.95
C GLY A 12 -5.11 1.14 24.93
N GLY A 13 -4.55 1.60 23.81
CA GLY A 13 -4.14 2.99 23.61
C GLY A 13 -5.23 3.81 22.93
N LEU A 14 -5.00 5.11 22.74
CA LEU A 14 -5.95 6.01 22.07
C LEU A 14 -6.24 5.54 20.64
N THR A 15 -5.26 4.99 19.92
CA THR A 15 -5.48 4.38 18.60
C THR A 15 -6.51 3.26 18.59
N ALA A 16 -6.67 2.52 19.70
CA ALA A 16 -7.72 1.50 19.80
C ALA A 16 -9.10 2.14 20.01
N ILE A 17 -9.15 3.27 20.71
CA ILE A 17 -10.36 4.07 20.89
C ILE A 17 -10.77 4.68 19.55
N ASP A 18 -9.84 5.37 18.86
CA ASP A 18 -10.05 5.97 17.54
C ASP A 18 -10.53 4.93 16.52
N ALA A 19 -9.84 3.79 16.43
CA ALA A 19 -10.23 2.72 15.51
C ALA A 19 -11.63 2.16 15.82
N ALA A 20 -12.03 2.12 17.09
CA ALA A 20 -13.33 1.60 17.50
C ALA A 20 -14.46 2.58 17.17
N THR A 21 -14.30 3.86 17.52
CA THR A 21 -15.29 4.92 17.25
C THR A 21 -15.40 5.19 15.75
N GLU A 22 -14.28 5.26 15.03
CA GLU A 22 -14.28 5.40 13.57
C GLU A 22 -14.95 4.20 12.88
N ALA A 23 -14.68 2.97 13.31
CA ALA A 23 -15.35 1.79 12.73
C ALA A 23 -16.87 1.81 12.97
N LEU A 24 -17.30 2.25 14.16
CA LEU A 24 -18.70 2.38 14.53
C LEU A 24 -19.42 3.44 13.68
N ALA A 25 -18.77 4.58 13.43
CA ALA A 25 -19.28 5.66 12.59
C ALA A 25 -19.22 5.32 11.09
N TYR A 26 -18.18 4.61 10.65
CA TYR A 26 -17.94 4.29 9.24
C TYR A 26 -18.93 3.25 8.70
N TYR A 27 -19.28 2.24 9.50
CA TYR A 27 -20.10 1.11 9.02
C TYR A 27 -21.47 1.54 8.45
N PRO A 28 -22.29 2.38 9.12
CA PRO A 28 -23.53 2.91 8.54
C PRO A 28 -23.31 3.60 7.20
N VAL A 29 -22.32 4.49 7.14
CA VAL A 29 -22.00 5.26 5.92
C VAL A 29 -21.61 4.33 4.78
N GLN A 30 -20.84 3.28 5.07
CA GLN A 30 -20.44 2.26 4.10
C GLN A 30 -21.66 1.58 3.48
N VAL A 31 -22.56 1.04 4.31
CA VAL A 31 -23.69 0.24 3.82
C VAL A 31 -24.77 1.11 3.16
N GLU A 32 -25.03 2.31 3.68
CA GLU A 32 -25.95 3.28 3.05
C GLU A 32 -25.44 3.70 1.66
N LYS A 33 -24.13 3.98 1.55
CA LYS A 33 -23.48 4.30 0.26
C LYS A 33 -23.53 3.11 -0.70
N PHE A 34 -23.33 1.89 -0.20
CA PHE A 34 -23.44 0.68 -1.00
C PHE A 34 -24.86 0.52 -1.56
N LEU A 35 -25.88 0.64 -0.72
CA LEU A 35 -27.30 0.52 -1.11
C LEU A 35 -27.68 1.57 -2.16
N PHE A 36 -27.36 2.85 -1.91
CA PHE A 36 -27.66 3.93 -2.86
C PHE A 36 -27.07 3.66 -4.25
N ARG A 37 -25.80 3.26 -4.30
CA ARG A 37 -25.12 2.95 -5.57
C ARG A 37 -25.73 1.73 -6.23
N TYR A 38 -25.98 0.67 -5.46
CA TYR A 38 -26.55 -0.56 -5.98
C TYR A 38 -27.95 -0.33 -6.58
N GLU A 39 -28.86 0.34 -5.87
CA GLU A 39 -30.21 0.64 -6.38
C GLU A 39 -30.17 1.49 -7.65
N THR A 40 -29.30 2.52 -7.67
CA THR A 40 -29.13 3.38 -8.85
C THR A 40 -28.65 2.57 -10.06
N LEU A 41 -27.59 1.77 -9.86
CA LEU A 41 -27.00 0.95 -10.91
C LEU A 41 -27.95 -0.16 -11.40
N VAL A 42 -28.70 -0.80 -10.50
CA VAL A 42 -29.72 -1.80 -10.85
C VAL A 42 -30.87 -1.16 -11.63
N LYS A 43 -31.31 0.04 -11.25
CA LYS A 43 -32.33 0.78 -12.00
C LYS A 43 -31.87 1.12 -13.42
N THR A 44 -30.58 1.43 -13.61
CA THR A 44 -30.03 1.82 -14.92
C THR A 44 -29.67 0.63 -15.80
N TYR A 45 -29.00 -0.39 -15.26
CA TYR A 45 -28.41 -1.48 -16.04
C TYR A 45 -29.03 -2.87 -15.78
N GLY A 46 -29.89 -2.98 -14.78
CA GLY A 46 -30.52 -4.24 -14.38
C GLY A 46 -29.64 -5.09 -13.43
N LYS A 47 -30.31 -5.83 -12.54
CA LYS A 47 -29.66 -6.67 -11.50
C LYS A 47 -28.68 -7.68 -12.08
N SER A 48 -29.08 -8.39 -13.14
CA SER A 48 -28.22 -9.40 -13.78
C SER A 48 -26.90 -8.83 -14.30
N TYR A 49 -26.88 -7.57 -14.74
CA TYR A 49 -25.66 -6.94 -15.24
C TYR A 49 -24.70 -6.56 -14.09
N ILE A 50 -25.25 -6.03 -13.00
CA ILE A 50 -24.49 -5.59 -11.82
C ILE A 50 -23.84 -6.78 -11.11
N GLU A 51 -24.59 -7.87 -10.95
CA GLU A 51 -24.17 -9.03 -10.15
C GLU A 51 -23.42 -10.11 -10.96
N LYS A 52 -23.25 -9.93 -12.28
CA LYS A 52 -22.74 -10.98 -13.19
C LYS A 52 -21.40 -11.59 -12.78
N ASN A 53 -20.53 -10.79 -12.17
CA ASN A 53 -19.16 -11.17 -11.81
C ASN A 53 -19.00 -11.36 -10.30
N TRP A 54 -20.11 -11.45 -9.55
CA TRP A 54 -20.07 -11.66 -8.11
C TRP A 54 -19.90 -13.14 -7.79
N THR A 55 -18.94 -13.43 -6.92
CA THR A 55 -18.81 -14.77 -6.33
C THR A 55 -19.96 -15.00 -5.33
N GLU A 56 -20.20 -16.25 -4.93
CA GLU A 56 -21.19 -16.55 -3.89
C GLU A 56 -20.88 -15.85 -2.57
N GLU A 57 -19.60 -15.74 -2.22
CA GLU A 57 -19.14 -14.96 -1.10
C GLU A 57 -19.54 -13.48 -1.20
N GLU A 58 -19.25 -12.85 -2.34
CA GLU A 58 -19.55 -11.45 -2.59
C GLU A 58 -21.06 -11.18 -2.56
N LYS A 59 -21.88 -12.11 -3.07
CA LYS A 59 -23.35 -12.04 -2.96
C LYS A 59 -23.80 -12.09 -1.51
N ASN A 60 -23.22 -12.96 -0.68
CA ASN A 60 -23.55 -13.04 0.74
C ASN A 60 -23.21 -11.73 1.48
N ILE A 61 -22.04 -11.15 1.19
CA ILE A 61 -21.62 -9.86 1.77
C ILE A 61 -22.53 -8.72 1.27
N ALA A 62 -22.86 -8.69 -0.02
CA ALA A 62 -23.77 -7.70 -0.59
C ALA A 62 -25.16 -7.78 0.07
N ASN A 63 -25.71 -8.98 0.26
CA ASN A 63 -26.99 -9.18 0.93
C ASN A 63 -26.96 -8.70 2.39
N GLU A 64 -25.86 -8.96 3.12
CA GLU A 64 -25.66 -8.42 4.46
C GLU A 64 -25.72 -6.88 4.45
N PHE A 65 -24.95 -6.23 3.57
CA PHE A 65 -24.90 -4.77 3.47
C PHE A 65 -26.24 -4.17 3.07
N LEU A 66 -26.92 -4.75 2.09
CA LEU A 66 -28.24 -4.29 1.64
C LEU A 66 -29.26 -4.39 2.78
N ASN A 67 -29.27 -5.52 3.51
CA ASN A 67 -30.18 -5.70 4.65
C ASN A 67 -29.93 -4.65 5.74
N HIS A 68 -28.68 -4.48 6.17
CA HIS A 68 -28.34 -3.49 7.20
C HIS A 68 -28.66 -2.06 6.76
N ALA A 69 -28.38 -1.71 5.51
CA ALA A 69 -28.68 -0.38 4.97
C ALA A 69 -30.20 -0.12 4.88
N ILE A 70 -31.00 -1.13 4.52
CA ILE A 70 -32.47 -1.02 4.50
C ILE A 70 -33.01 -0.81 5.92
N GLN A 71 -32.50 -1.54 6.91
CA GLN A 71 -32.90 -1.35 8.31
C GLN A 71 -32.56 0.06 8.81
N ILE A 72 -31.36 0.57 8.50
CA ILE A 72 -30.97 1.95 8.81
C ILE A 72 -31.89 2.96 8.13
N ARG A 73 -32.17 2.79 6.84
CA ARG A 73 -33.09 3.67 6.10
C ARG A 73 -34.48 3.69 6.72
N ASN A 74 -35.03 2.52 7.06
CA ASN A 74 -36.35 2.39 7.68
C ASN A 74 -36.38 3.06 9.06
N GLU A 75 -35.34 2.89 9.85
CA GLU A 75 -35.22 3.52 11.16
C GLU A 75 -35.15 5.05 11.06
N ARG A 76 -34.42 5.59 10.08
CA ARG A 76 -34.42 7.04 9.83
C ARG A 76 -35.80 7.57 9.41
N ILE A 77 -36.55 6.81 8.61
CA ILE A 77 -37.92 7.19 8.21
C ILE A 77 -38.86 7.16 9.42
N LEU A 78 -38.80 6.10 10.23
CA LEU A 78 -39.61 5.92 11.43
C LEU A 78 -39.30 7.01 12.46
N SER A 79 -38.02 7.27 12.75
CA SER A 79 -37.62 8.29 13.72
C SER A 79 -38.08 9.68 13.32
N ASN A 80 -38.05 10.01 12.02
CA ASN A 80 -38.61 11.26 11.50
C ASN A 80 -40.12 11.33 11.66
N THR A 81 -40.83 10.22 11.42
CA THR A 81 -42.30 10.15 11.60
C THR A 81 -42.69 10.32 13.07
N GLU A 82 -41.88 9.81 13.99
CA GLU A 82 -42.09 9.84 15.44
C GLU A 82 -41.45 11.06 16.12
N ASN A 83 -40.81 11.97 15.38
CA ASN A 83 -40.07 13.12 15.90
C ASN A 83 -39.04 12.77 17.01
N ARG A 84 -38.29 11.69 16.81
CA ARG A 84 -37.20 11.25 17.71
C ARG A 84 -35.87 11.11 16.96
N HIS A 85 -34.78 11.03 17.72
CA HIS A 85 -33.49 10.67 17.14
C HIS A 85 -33.48 9.20 16.66
N PRO A 86 -32.83 8.91 15.52
CA PRO A 86 -32.74 7.55 15.01
C PRO A 86 -31.88 6.67 15.93
N GLN A 87 -32.39 5.51 16.29
CA GLN A 87 -31.77 4.51 17.15
C GLN A 87 -30.78 3.61 16.38
N ILE A 88 -29.92 4.22 15.57
CA ILE A 88 -28.93 3.49 14.75
C ILE A 88 -27.99 2.66 15.63
N MET A 89 -27.69 3.15 16.83
CA MET A 89 -26.83 2.43 17.77
C MET A 89 -27.42 1.10 18.23
N GLU A 90 -28.74 0.99 18.35
CA GLU A 90 -29.41 -0.26 18.73
C GLU A 90 -29.30 -1.29 17.61
N LEU A 91 -29.41 -0.87 16.35
CA LEU A 91 -29.16 -1.72 15.18
C LEU A 91 -27.71 -2.21 15.15
N LEU A 92 -26.74 -1.31 15.34
CA LEU A 92 -25.32 -1.68 15.37
C LEU A 92 -25.02 -2.70 16.47
N LYS A 93 -25.59 -2.51 17.67
CA LYS A 93 -25.50 -3.46 18.78
C LYS A 93 -26.14 -4.81 18.46
N SER A 94 -27.27 -4.81 17.76
CA SER A 94 -27.94 -6.05 17.33
C SER A 94 -27.10 -6.87 16.35
N TRP A 95 -26.21 -6.22 15.59
CA TRP A 95 -25.23 -6.87 14.71
C TRP A 95 -23.90 -7.16 15.40
N GLY A 96 -23.85 -7.03 16.73
CA GLY A 96 -22.70 -7.33 17.60
C GLY A 96 -21.80 -6.14 17.93
N GLY A 97 -22.00 -4.98 17.29
CA GLY A 97 -21.31 -3.74 17.59
C GLY A 97 -19.79 -3.79 17.43
N VAL A 98 -19.12 -2.84 18.10
CA VAL A 98 -17.66 -2.72 18.13
C VAL A 98 -17.18 -2.94 19.56
N THR A 99 -16.25 -3.89 19.74
CA THR A 99 -15.68 -4.24 21.04
C THR A 99 -14.18 -4.06 21.04
N ILE A 100 -13.66 -3.25 21.95
CA ILE A 100 -12.25 -3.19 22.28
C ILE A 100 -11.93 -4.31 23.27
N VAL A 101 -10.89 -5.08 22.98
CA VAL A 101 -10.38 -6.12 23.86
C VAL A 101 -8.95 -5.80 24.28
N TYR A 102 -8.73 -5.76 25.60
CA TYR A 102 -7.44 -5.46 26.20
C TYR A 102 -7.01 -6.56 27.17
N ARG A 103 -5.72 -6.91 27.13
CA ARG A 103 -5.13 -7.99 27.92
C ARG A 103 -5.02 -7.70 29.42
N ASN A 104 -5.05 -6.43 29.82
CA ASN A 104 -4.97 -5.99 31.22
C ASN A 104 -6.28 -5.28 31.64
N ASN A 105 -6.30 -4.71 32.84
CA ASN A 105 -7.45 -3.93 33.28
C ASN A 105 -7.51 -2.60 32.51
N LEU A 106 -8.71 -2.02 32.38
CA LEU A 106 -8.93 -0.74 31.69
C LEU A 106 -8.14 0.38 32.38
N ILE A 107 -8.10 0.39 33.71
CA ILE A 107 -7.36 1.39 34.49
C ILE A 107 -5.85 1.37 34.19
N ASP A 108 -5.32 0.23 33.73
CA ASP A 108 -3.92 0.05 33.35
C ASP A 108 -3.66 0.42 31.88
N SER A 109 -4.72 0.63 31.10
CA SER A 109 -4.62 0.96 29.68
C SER A 109 -3.92 2.32 29.50
N PRO A 110 -3.09 2.47 28.45
CA PRO A 110 -2.53 3.77 28.10
C PRO A 110 -3.61 4.83 27.84
N SER A 111 -4.73 4.47 27.23
CA SER A 111 -5.82 5.42 27.01
C SER A 111 -6.40 5.95 28.33
N TYR A 112 -6.58 5.11 29.34
CA TYR A 112 -7.12 5.54 30.63
C TYR A 112 -6.16 6.45 31.39
N ARG A 113 -4.88 6.07 31.43
CA ARG A 113 -3.87 6.84 32.17
C ARG A 113 -3.52 8.18 31.53
N LEU A 114 -3.68 8.29 30.20
CA LEU A 114 -3.31 9.49 29.45
C LEU A 114 -4.51 10.37 29.11
N ASN A 115 -5.68 9.78 28.85
CA ASN A 115 -6.91 10.50 28.48
C ASN A 115 -8.18 9.68 28.80
N SER A 116 -8.58 9.63 30.07
CA SER A 116 -9.78 8.88 30.50
C SER A 116 -11.09 9.46 29.94
N GLU A 117 -11.11 10.72 29.53
CA GLU A 117 -12.29 11.35 28.91
C GLU A 117 -12.63 10.72 27.56
N GLU A 118 -11.62 10.37 26.74
CA GLU A 118 -11.84 9.69 25.46
C GLU A 118 -12.51 8.33 25.63
N ILE A 119 -12.15 7.57 26.68
CA ILE A 119 -12.82 6.29 26.97
C ILE A 119 -14.29 6.54 27.34
N LYS A 120 -14.56 7.53 28.19
CA LYS A 120 -15.93 7.87 28.58
C LYS A 120 -16.78 8.21 27.36
N ASN A 121 -16.22 8.98 26.43
CA ASN A 121 -16.90 9.36 25.18
C ASN A 121 -17.13 8.13 24.29
N ALA A 122 -16.12 7.27 24.10
CA ALA A 122 -16.27 6.06 23.30
C ALA A 122 -17.32 5.09 23.86
N LEU A 123 -17.36 4.91 25.18
CA LEU A 123 -18.39 4.11 25.85
C LEU A 123 -19.79 4.72 25.67
N ALA A 124 -19.90 6.06 25.75
CA ALA A 124 -21.15 6.78 25.50
C ALA A 124 -21.62 6.68 24.04
N GLU A 125 -20.68 6.60 23.10
CA GLU A 125 -20.95 6.33 21.68
C GLU A 125 -21.35 4.87 21.43
N GLY A 126 -21.23 3.97 22.41
CA GLY A 126 -21.68 2.58 22.30
C GLY A 126 -20.59 1.56 21.98
N VAL A 127 -19.31 1.96 22.04
CA VAL A 127 -18.18 1.02 22.03
C VAL A 127 -18.20 0.18 23.31
N TYR A 128 -17.97 -1.13 23.18
CA TYR A 128 -17.79 -2.02 24.33
C TYR A 128 -16.32 -2.20 24.65
N PHE A 129 -15.98 -2.36 25.92
CA PHE A 129 -14.61 -2.65 26.36
C PHE A 129 -14.61 -3.94 27.18
N ILE A 130 -13.75 -4.88 26.81
CA ILE A 130 -13.52 -6.12 27.57
C ILE A 130 -12.08 -6.15 28.03
N GLU A 131 -11.92 -6.25 29.34
CA GLU A 131 -10.64 -6.30 30.04
C GLU A 131 -10.16 -7.74 30.23
N CYS A 132 -8.86 -7.89 30.56
CA CYS A 132 -8.26 -9.15 30.98
C CYS A 132 -8.47 -10.34 30.01
N LEU A 133 -8.54 -10.08 28.70
CA LEU A 133 -8.61 -11.11 27.68
C LEU A 133 -7.45 -11.02 26.70
N GLN A 134 -6.80 -12.16 26.46
CA GLN A 134 -5.71 -12.28 25.48
C GLN A 134 -6.13 -13.21 24.33
N PRO A 135 -6.03 -12.76 23.07
CA PRO A 135 -6.34 -13.61 21.93
C PRO A 135 -5.29 -14.71 21.77
N TYR A 136 -5.72 -15.92 21.41
CA TYR A 136 -4.80 -17.03 21.12
C TYR A 136 -5.12 -17.79 19.83
N GLU A 137 -6.33 -17.64 19.26
CA GLU A 137 -6.71 -18.33 18.03
C GLU A 137 -7.77 -17.54 17.26
N ILE A 138 -7.67 -17.52 15.94
CA ILE A 138 -8.68 -16.99 15.03
C ILE A 138 -9.31 -18.17 14.29
N THR A 139 -10.63 -18.25 14.31
CA THR A 139 -11.38 -19.26 13.55
C THR A 139 -11.89 -18.64 12.26
N LEU A 140 -11.57 -19.28 11.13
CA LEU A 140 -11.97 -18.84 9.80
C LEU A 140 -13.26 -19.55 9.34
N ASP A 141 -14.00 -18.91 8.44
CA ASP A 141 -15.09 -19.53 7.71
C ASP A 141 -14.60 -20.21 6.42
N ASN A 142 -15.55 -20.74 5.63
CA ASN A 142 -15.27 -21.48 4.40
C ASN A 142 -14.61 -20.63 3.29
N TYR A 143 -14.57 -19.30 3.45
CA TYR A 143 -13.93 -18.36 2.52
C TYR A 143 -12.60 -17.83 3.06
N ASN A 144 -12.07 -18.42 4.14
CA ASN A 144 -10.89 -17.96 4.87
C ASN A 144 -11.05 -16.56 5.50
N HIS A 145 -12.29 -16.08 5.68
CA HIS A 145 -12.56 -14.87 6.44
C HIS A 145 -12.76 -15.19 7.91
N ILE A 146 -12.51 -14.22 8.78
CA ILE A 146 -12.75 -14.43 10.20
C ILE A 146 -14.25 -14.66 10.47
N SER A 147 -14.52 -15.65 11.32
CA SER A 147 -15.84 -15.90 11.90
C SER A 147 -15.86 -15.60 13.40
N ASN A 148 -14.80 -16.02 14.11
CA ASN A 148 -14.70 -15.92 15.55
C ASN A 148 -13.24 -15.75 15.97
N ILE A 149 -13.04 -15.24 17.18
CA ILE A 149 -11.75 -15.19 17.86
C ILE A 149 -11.87 -15.76 19.26
N LYS A 150 -10.89 -16.58 19.64
CA LYS A 150 -10.81 -17.21 20.95
C LYS A 150 -9.82 -16.45 21.83
N PHE A 151 -10.25 -16.20 23.05
CA PHE A 151 -9.52 -15.50 24.08
C PHE A 151 -9.35 -16.39 25.31
N THR A 152 -8.27 -16.15 26.03
CA THR A 152 -8.05 -16.67 27.38
C THR A 152 -8.05 -15.52 28.37
N SER A 153 -8.70 -15.71 29.52
CA SER A 153 -8.56 -14.78 30.65
C SER A 153 -7.29 -15.07 31.45
N LYS A 154 -6.99 -14.19 32.42
CA LYS A 154 -5.92 -14.42 33.42
C LYS A 154 -6.14 -15.70 34.24
N ASP A 155 -7.39 -16.09 34.45
CA ASP A 155 -7.78 -17.31 35.18
C ASP A 155 -7.89 -18.55 34.27
N ASN A 156 -7.32 -18.49 33.06
CA ASN A 156 -7.40 -19.53 32.03
C ASN A 156 -8.82 -19.88 31.55
N ASN A 157 -9.81 -19.00 31.78
CA ASN A 157 -11.14 -19.17 31.22
C ASN A 157 -11.12 -18.85 29.73
N LYS A 158 -11.62 -19.78 28.91
CA LYS A 158 -11.71 -19.61 27.46
C LYS A 158 -13.02 -18.91 27.10
N LYS A 159 -12.93 -17.85 26.29
CA LYS A 159 -14.08 -17.12 25.74
C LYS A 159 -13.95 -17.06 24.22
N THR A 160 -15.05 -17.30 23.51
CA THR A 160 -15.11 -17.14 22.07
C THR A 160 -16.04 -15.99 21.76
N LEU A 161 -15.60 -15.05 20.93
CA LEU A 161 -16.41 -13.92 20.47
C LEU A 161 -16.55 -13.97 18.94
N PRO A 162 -17.77 -13.71 18.41
CA PRO A 162 -17.95 -13.58 16.98
C PRO A 162 -17.25 -12.30 16.48
N ALA A 163 -16.63 -12.39 15.31
CA ALA A 163 -16.02 -11.24 14.67
C ALA A 163 -15.98 -11.45 13.17
N ARG A 164 -16.34 -10.42 12.41
CA ARG A 164 -16.16 -10.38 10.95
C ARG A 164 -15.05 -9.41 10.53
N THR A 165 -14.62 -8.55 11.46
CA THR A 165 -13.46 -7.67 11.30
C THR A 165 -12.63 -7.66 12.58
N ILE A 166 -11.31 -7.75 12.44
CA ILE A 166 -10.35 -7.46 13.52
C ILE A 166 -9.49 -6.27 13.12
N ILE A 167 -9.38 -5.30 14.02
CA ILE A 167 -8.43 -4.19 13.90
C ILE A 167 -7.37 -4.34 15.00
N LEU A 168 -6.11 -4.49 14.59
CA LEU A 168 -4.98 -4.54 15.52
C LEU A 168 -4.45 -3.11 15.75
N ALA A 169 -4.85 -2.51 16.86
CA ALA A 169 -4.37 -1.20 17.30
C ALA A 169 -3.18 -1.37 18.26
N THR A 170 -2.15 -2.09 17.79
CA THR A 170 -0.96 -2.43 18.57
C THR A 170 0.28 -1.78 17.96
N GLY A 171 0.94 -0.89 18.70
CA GLY A 171 2.14 -0.21 18.22
C GLY A 171 2.59 0.89 19.18
N THR A 172 3.71 0.67 19.87
CA THR A 172 4.34 1.67 20.77
C THR A 172 5.80 1.94 20.40
N LYS A 173 6.28 1.29 19.33
CA LYS A 173 7.62 1.48 18.80
C LYS A 173 7.59 2.59 17.76
N PRO A 174 8.47 3.60 17.86
CA PRO A 174 8.57 4.66 16.89
C PRO A 174 9.04 4.07 15.57
N ASN A 175 8.56 4.65 14.48
CA ASN A 175 9.08 4.34 13.16
C ASN A 175 10.43 5.03 12.98
N LEU A 176 11.47 4.25 12.70
CA LEU A 176 12.85 4.75 12.61
C LEU A 176 13.36 4.86 11.17
N THR A 177 12.49 4.65 10.19
CA THR A 177 12.88 4.52 8.78
C THR A 177 13.57 5.78 8.27
N SER A 178 13.03 6.96 8.57
CA SER A 178 13.62 8.25 8.16
C SER A 178 15.04 8.47 8.69
N ILE A 179 15.39 7.85 9.82
CA ILE A 179 16.71 7.94 10.43
C ILE A 179 17.65 6.92 9.81
N GLN A 180 17.18 5.69 9.61
CA GLN A 180 17.95 4.63 8.97
C GLN A 180 18.32 4.98 7.52
N GLU A 181 17.45 5.71 6.82
CA GLU A 181 17.68 6.12 5.42
C GLU A 181 18.48 7.43 5.30
N SER A 182 18.60 8.20 6.38
CA SER A 182 19.32 9.47 6.37
C SER A 182 20.75 9.31 6.86
N GLN A 183 21.71 9.55 5.97
CA GLN A 183 23.14 9.63 6.32
C GLN A 183 23.45 10.78 7.29
N GLN A 184 22.62 11.82 7.34
CA GLN A 184 22.81 12.95 8.26
C GLN A 184 22.34 12.64 9.68
N LEU A 185 21.42 11.69 9.82
CA LEU A 185 20.84 11.29 11.10
C LEU A 185 21.42 9.98 11.64
N SER A 186 22.34 9.34 10.90
CA SER A 186 22.98 8.08 11.33
C SER A 186 23.87 8.22 12.57
N SER A 187 24.22 9.46 12.96
CA SER A 187 24.92 9.77 14.23
C SER A 187 24.01 9.66 15.46
N LEU A 188 22.69 9.55 15.29
CA LEU A 188 21.76 9.22 16.37
C LEU A 188 21.92 7.74 16.74
N ASN A 189 22.37 7.45 17.96
CA ASN A 189 22.36 6.07 18.49
C ASN A 189 20.95 5.48 18.38
N LYS A 190 20.87 4.17 18.09
CA LYS A 190 19.62 3.42 17.83
C LYS A 190 18.57 3.52 18.93
N ASP A 191 18.97 3.93 20.14
CA ASP A 191 18.13 4.01 21.33
C ASP A 191 17.59 5.42 21.63
N PHE A 192 17.89 6.43 20.80
CA PHE A 192 17.44 7.83 20.97
C PHE A 192 17.80 8.45 22.32
N THR A 193 18.88 7.94 22.93
CA THR A 193 19.38 8.39 24.22
C THR A 193 20.29 9.60 24.13
N HIS A 194 20.50 10.19 22.95
CA HIS A 194 21.32 11.39 22.80
C HIS A 194 20.51 12.54 22.20
N THR A 195 20.59 13.69 22.84
CA THR A 195 20.12 14.99 22.32
C THR A 195 21.31 15.92 22.14
N PHE A 196 21.18 16.91 21.26
CA PHE A 196 22.17 17.97 21.10
C PHE A 196 21.59 19.27 21.67
N ASP A 197 22.42 20.10 22.29
CA ASP A 197 22.01 21.46 22.66
C ASP A 197 22.16 22.46 21.49
N LEU A 198 21.87 23.74 21.75
CA LEU A 198 21.97 24.83 20.77
C LEU A 198 23.37 25.01 20.16
N GLU A 199 24.39 24.49 20.85
CA GLU A 199 25.79 24.56 20.45
C GLU A 199 26.22 23.29 19.70
N GLY A 200 25.32 22.32 19.52
CA GLY A 200 25.63 21.04 18.88
C GLY A 200 26.43 20.11 19.77
N ASN A 201 26.45 20.31 21.08
CA ASN A 201 27.11 19.41 22.02
C ASN A 201 26.19 18.22 22.33
N SER A 202 26.72 17.01 22.15
CA SER A 202 26.00 15.77 22.49
C SER A 202 25.77 15.69 24.00
N ARG A 203 24.54 15.38 24.39
CA ARG A 203 24.13 15.13 25.77
C ARG A 203 23.35 13.83 25.87
N ASP A 204 23.78 12.97 26.78
CA ASP A 204 23.08 11.73 27.09
C ASP A 204 21.80 12.03 27.87
N ILE A 205 20.67 11.61 27.32
CA ILE A 205 19.40 11.51 28.03
C ILE A 205 19.46 10.25 28.87
N ILE A 206 19.88 10.39 30.11
CA ILE A 206 19.67 9.34 31.12
C ILE A 206 18.16 9.29 31.36
N SER A 207 17.51 8.12 31.26
CA SER A 207 16.07 8.00 31.52
C SER A 207 15.76 8.21 33.00
N SER A 208 15.77 9.45 33.48
CA SER A 208 15.28 9.78 34.83
C SER A 208 13.79 10.10 34.76
N SER A 209 13.03 9.65 35.75
CA SER A 209 11.62 10.00 35.95
C SER A 209 11.38 11.50 36.21
N LYS A 210 12.44 12.31 36.19
CA LYS A 210 12.45 13.77 36.40
C LYS A 210 13.31 14.49 35.35
N PHE A 211 13.23 14.12 34.07
CA PHE A 211 13.72 15.02 33.01
C PHE A 211 12.77 16.23 32.88
N THR A 212 13.14 17.31 33.56
CA THR A 212 12.36 18.56 33.70
C THR A 212 12.67 19.62 32.65
N LYS A 213 13.68 19.43 31.79
CA LYS A 213 14.02 20.41 30.73
C LYS A 213 13.20 20.14 29.47
N LYS A 214 12.02 20.77 29.42
CA LYS A 214 11.13 20.84 28.26
C LYS A 214 11.79 21.48 27.01
N ASP A 215 12.97 22.08 27.16
CA ASP A 215 13.69 22.89 26.17
C ASP A 215 14.77 22.13 25.38
N SER A 216 14.93 20.82 25.59
CA SER A 216 16.01 20.00 25.00
C SER A 216 15.64 19.41 23.64
N ILE A 217 15.63 20.24 22.59
CA ILE A 217 15.36 19.78 21.21
C ILE A 217 16.65 19.29 20.57
N PHE A 218 16.64 18.13 19.92
CA PHE A 218 17.73 17.76 18.99
C PHE A 218 17.78 18.78 17.85
N ILE A 219 18.96 19.35 17.63
CA ILE A 219 19.30 20.11 16.43
C ILE A 219 20.55 19.47 15.83
N SER A 220 20.55 19.24 14.52
CA SER A 220 21.74 18.71 13.84
C SER A 220 22.92 19.66 13.99
N THR A 221 24.15 19.14 13.89
CA THR A 221 25.38 19.95 14.00
C THR A 221 25.42 21.10 12.99
N ASP A 222 24.84 20.91 11.80
CA ASP A 222 24.73 21.96 10.77
C ASP A 222 23.49 22.87 10.93
N ARG A 223 22.73 22.69 12.02
CA ARG A 223 21.51 23.44 12.39
C ARG A 223 20.38 23.40 11.36
N LYS A 224 20.37 22.41 10.46
CA LYS A 224 19.33 22.28 9.41
C LYS A 224 18.16 21.37 9.78
N ILE A 225 18.36 20.46 10.73
CA ILE A 225 17.35 19.48 11.13
C ILE A 225 17.06 19.65 12.61
N SER A 226 15.77 19.61 12.97
CA SER A 226 15.30 19.48 14.34
C SER A 226 14.34 18.30 14.46
N ILE A 227 14.30 17.67 15.64
CA ILE A 227 13.46 16.48 15.88
C ILE A 227 12.41 16.79 16.94
N PHE A 228 11.17 16.48 16.59
CA PHE A 228 9.97 16.61 17.42
C PHE A 228 9.19 15.30 17.45
N GLY A 229 8.18 15.24 18.31
CA GLY A 229 7.24 14.12 18.36
C GLY A 229 7.81 12.89 19.06
N ASP A 230 7.45 11.71 18.55
CA ASP A 230 7.83 10.43 19.15
C ASP A 230 9.32 10.10 19.09
N LEU A 231 10.06 10.79 18.23
CA LEU A 231 11.51 10.69 18.14
C LEU A 231 12.21 11.51 19.23
N HIS A 232 11.49 12.38 19.94
CA HIS A 232 12.00 13.11 21.11
C HIS A 232 11.61 12.35 22.40
N LEU A 233 12.59 11.77 23.09
CA LEU A 233 12.37 10.74 24.12
C LEU A 233 11.36 11.15 25.23
N PRO A 234 11.44 12.34 25.87
CA PRO A 234 10.41 12.84 26.79
C PRO A 234 8.97 12.89 26.26
N TYR A 235 8.79 13.07 24.95
CA TYR A 235 7.49 13.28 24.31
C TYR A 235 6.95 12.02 23.61
N ARG A 236 7.65 10.89 23.71
CA ARG A 236 7.27 9.65 23.06
C ARG A 236 6.01 9.01 23.65
N GLY A 237 5.22 8.38 22.78
CA GLY A 237 4.19 7.41 23.14
C GLY A 237 2.78 7.97 23.26
N SER A 238 2.55 9.21 22.81
CA SER A 238 1.18 9.75 22.63
C SER A 238 1.20 10.98 21.72
N VAL A 239 0.14 11.15 20.92
CA VAL A 239 -0.04 12.34 20.06
C VAL A 239 -0.02 13.63 20.87
N VAL A 240 -0.64 13.66 22.05
CA VAL A 240 -0.64 14.84 22.93
C VAL A 240 0.77 15.25 23.34
N LYS A 241 1.60 14.31 23.79
CA LYS A 241 3.01 14.59 24.08
C LYS A 241 3.77 14.99 22.81
N ALA A 242 3.53 14.33 21.69
CA ALA A 242 4.16 14.67 20.42
C ALA A 242 3.84 16.12 20.00
N MET A 243 2.60 16.58 20.17
CA MET A 243 2.22 17.98 19.93
C MET A 243 2.82 18.93 20.99
N ALA A 244 2.89 18.49 22.26
CA ALA A 244 3.55 19.27 23.31
C ALA A 244 5.04 19.50 23.03
N SER A 245 5.71 18.58 22.33
CA SER A 245 7.10 18.77 21.88
C SER A 245 7.25 19.99 20.98
N ALA A 246 6.34 20.16 20.00
CA ALA A 246 6.35 21.30 19.09
C ALA A 246 6.03 22.60 19.85
N LYS A 247 5.04 22.57 20.74
CA LYS A 247 4.68 23.71 21.60
C LYS A 247 5.86 24.17 22.47
N ASN A 248 6.64 23.25 23.01
CA ASN A 248 7.73 23.59 23.91
C ASN A 248 9.01 23.95 23.15
N GLY A 249 9.23 23.39 21.96
CA GLY A 249 10.48 23.60 21.23
C GLY A 249 10.45 24.67 20.12
N TYR A 250 9.28 25.10 19.64
CA TYR A 250 9.24 26.19 18.65
C TYR A 250 9.95 27.50 19.09
N PRO A 251 10.00 27.90 20.40
CA PRO A 251 10.69 29.13 20.80
C PRO A 251 12.20 29.07 20.50
N THR A 252 12.82 27.91 20.73
CA THR A 252 14.24 27.66 20.43
C THR A 252 14.52 27.76 18.94
N ILE A 253 13.67 27.15 18.11
CA ILE A 253 13.77 27.26 16.64
C ILE A 253 13.61 28.72 16.21
N THR A 254 12.64 29.42 16.80
CA THR A 254 12.40 30.86 16.53
C THR A 254 13.62 31.71 16.89
N GLN A 255 14.29 31.43 18.02
CA GLN A 255 15.50 32.14 18.42
C GLN A 255 16.64 31.91 17.44
N LEU A 256 16.88 30.66 17.02
CA LEU A 256 17.89 30.33 16.02
C LEU A 256 17.62 31.03 14.69
N LEU A 257 16.37 31.03 14.23
CA LEU A 257 15.99 31.69 12.98
C LEU A 257 16.20 33.22 13.01
N LYS A 258 16.25 33.85 14.20
CA LYS A 258 16.60 35.29 14.33
C LYS A 258 18.08 35.57 14.08
N GLU A 259 18.96 34.59 14.22
CA GLU A 259 20.39 34.73 13.88
C GLU A 259 20.62 34.83 12.36
N TYR A 260 19.62 34.47 11.56
CA TYR A 260 19.69 34.50 10.10
C TYR A 260 18.98 35.73 9.53
N SER A 261 19.55 36.31 8.47
CA SER A 261 18.94 37.45 7.77
C SER A 261 17.65 37.02 7.07
N GLN A 262 16.53 37.65 7.42
CA GLN A 262 15.25 37.44 6.76
C GLN A 262 15.25 38.14 5.38
N LYS A 263 15.69 37.44 4.34
CA LYS A 263 15.50 37.88 2.95
C LYS A 263 14.30 37.16 2.36
N LYS A 264 13.31 37.93 1.92
CA LYS A 264 12.23 37.38 1.08
C LYS A 264 12.82 37.15 -0.30
N ASP A 265 13.11 35.90 -0.59
CA ASP A 265 13.61 35.48 -1.90
C ASP A 265 12.49 34.75 -2.65
N ASP A 266 11.79 35.51 -3.49
CA ASP A 266 10.73 34.95 -4.33
C ASP A 266 11.28 33.90 -5.33
N CYS A 267 12.56 33.99 -5.70
CA CYS A 267 13.21 32.98 -6.53
C CYS A 267 13.39 31.67 -5.75
N PHE A 268 13.81 31.75 -4.48
CA PHE A 268 13.87 30.61 -3.58
C PHE A 268 12.51 29.94 -3.42
N LEU A 269 11.45 30.71 -3.13
CA LEU A 269 10.10 30.15 -2.98
C LEU A 269 9.58 29.51 -4.27
N LYS A 270 9.86 30.09 -5.44
CA LYS A 270 9.56 29.47 -6.74
C LYS A 270 10.31 28.16 -6.93
N THR A 271 11.59 28.13 -6.55
CA THR A 271 12.45 26.94 -6.63
C THR A 271 11.93 25.84 -5.72
N VAL A 272 11.64 26.14 -4.45
CA VAL A 272 11.07 25.18 -3.49
C VAL A 272 9.73 24.63 -3.97
N ASN A 273 8.84 25.50 -4.48
CA ASN A 273 7.57 25.07 -5.05
C ASN A 273 7.76 24.15 -6.26
N HIS A 274 8.69 24.47 -7.17
CA HIS A 274 8.99 23.63 -8.33
C HIS A 274 9.54 22.27 -7.92
N LEU A 275 10.41 22.23 -6.90
CA LEU A 275 11.03 21.01 -6.40
C LEU A 275 10.05 20.08 -5.68
N LEU A 276 9.10 20.64 -4.89
CA LEU A 276 8.21 19.87 -4.01
C LEU A 276 6.85 19.52 -4.61
N LYS A 277 6.39 20.23 -5.65
CA LYS A 277 5.07 19.99 -6.27
C LYS A 277 5.20 19.09 -7.49
N ALA A 278 4.22 18.21 -7.66
CA ALA A 278 4.12 17.33 -8.81
C ALA A 278 2.94 17.73 -9.71
N TYR A 279 3.14 17.66 -11.02
CA TYR A 279 2.13 18.01 -12.02
C TYR A 279 2.10 16.98 -13.15
N ILE A 280 0.91 16.74 -13.70
CA ILE A 280 0.75 15.96 -14.93
C ILE A 280 1.27 16.76 -16.12
N LEU A 281 2.22 16.20 -16.87
CA LEU A 281 2.68 16.74 -18.15
C LEU A 281 1.90 16.16 -19.32
N ASP A 282 1.58 14.87 -19.26
CA ASP A 282 0.92 14.14 -20.34
C ASP A 282 0.20 12.88 -19.85
N VAL A 283 -0.86 12.52 -20.56
CA VAL A 283 -1.67 11.30 -20.35
C VAL A 283 -1.82 10.61 -21.72
N GLU A 284 -1.15 9.48 -21.89
CA GLU A 284 -1.07 8.76 -23.16
C GLU A 284 -1.75 7.38 -23.01
N TYR A 285 -2.71 7.06 -23.88
CA TYR A 285 -3.38 5.77 -23.91
C TYR A 285 -2.55 4.78 -24.75
N LEU A 286 -1.85 3.86 -24.10
CA LEU A 286 -1.02 2.86 -24.79
C LEU A 286 -1.86 1.72 -25.36
N THR A 287 -2.89 1.31 -24.62
CA THR A 287 -3.89 0.33 -25.05
C THR A 287 -5.26 0.72 -24.48
N LYS A 288 -6.30 -0.07 -24.78
CA LYS A 288 -7.64 0.14 -24.19
C LYS A 288 -7.62 0.16 -22.64
N ASN A 289 -6.71 -0.59 -22.03
CA ASN A 289 -6.67 -0.78 -20.58
C ASN A 289 -5.39 -0.23 -19.93
N ILE A 290 -4.46 0.34 -20.70
CA ILE A 290 -3.15 0.77 -20.21
C ILE A 290 -2.93 2.23 -20.56
N THR A 291 -2.67 3.03 -19.52
CA THR A 291 -2.43 4.47 -19.64
C THR A 291 -1.06 4.80 -19.08
N LYS A 292 -0.30 5.60 -19.81
CA LYS A 292 0.98 6.15 -19.39
C LYS A 292 0.79 7.58 -18.91
N LEU A 293 1.24 7.85 -17.70
CA LEU A 293 1.25 9.19 -17.12
C LEU A 293 2.68 9.72 -17.15
N THR A 294 2.90 10.90 -17.70
CA THR A 294 4.17 11.62 -17.59
C THR A 294 4.01 12.75 -16.59
N ILE A 295 4.86 12.78 -15.57
CA ILE A 295 4.73 13.60 -14.38
C ILE A 295 5.99 14.44 -14.22
N LEU A 296 5.83 15.75 -14.00
CA LEU A 296 6.90 16.63 -13.51
C LEU A 296 6.97 16.49 -12.00
N ALA A 297 8.06 15.94 -11.46
CA ALA A 297 8.30 15.83 -10.03
C ALA A 297 9.82 15.82 -9.75
N PRO A 298 10.48 16.98 -9.71
CA PRO A 298 11.94 17.07 -9.77
C PRO A 298 12.67 16.35 -8.63
N LEU A 299 12.29 16.57 -7.37
CA LEU A 299 12.93 15.88 -6.24
C LEU A 299 12.65 14.37 -6.25
N ALA A 300 11.44 13.98 -6.64
CA ALA A 300 11.06 12.58 -6.74
C ALA A 300 11.88 11.86 -7.84
N ALA A 301 12.16 12.54 -8.96
CA ALA A 301 12.95 12.02 -10.07
C ALA A 301 14.43 11.91 -9.70
N ALA A 302 15.01 12.96 -9.11
CA ALA A 302 16.41 13.01 -8.71
C ALA A 302 16.77 11.84 -7.77
N ASN A 303 15.89 11.56 -6.81
CA ASN A 303 16.10 10.53 -5.78
C ASN A 303 15.73 9.11 -6.22
N PHE A 304 15.14 8.93 -7.40
CA PHE A 304 14.73 7.60 -7.88
C PHE A 304 15.90 6.64 -8.06
N LYS A 305 15.67 5.38 -7.68
CA LYS A 305 16.49 4.23 -8.03
C LYS A 305 15.59 3.10 -8.58
N PRO A 306 16.11 2.26 -9.51
CA PRO A 306 15.35 1.15 -10.09
C PRO A 306 14.66 0.26 -9.06
N GLY A 307 13.44 -0.18 -9.38
CA GLY A 307 12.58 -0.98 -8.50
C GLY A 307 11.72 -0.19 -7.51
N GLN A 308 12.03 1.09 -7.25
CA GLN A 308 11.22 1.92 -6.37
C GLN A 308 9.90 2.36 -7.02
N PHE A 309 8.95 2.77 -6.19
CA PHE A 309 7.62 3.18 -6.63
C PHE A 309 7.13 4.43 -5.89
N TYR A 310 5.98 4.93 -6.30
CA TYR A 310 5.36 6.17 -5.84
C TYR A 310 3.91 5.93 -5.45
N ARG A 311 3.40 6.79 -4.57
CA ARG A 311 1.96 6.91 -4.27
C ARG A 311 1.37 8.04 -5.10
N LEU A 312 0.42 7.72 -5.96
CA LEU A 312 -0.34 8.69 -6.76
C LEU A 312 -1.76 8.89 -6.21
N GLN A 313 -2.19 10.15 -6.10
CA GLN A 313 -3.59 10.57 -5.95
C GLN A 313 -3.82 11.94 -6.62
N ASN A 314 -5.07 12.28 -6.91
CA ASN A 314 -5.45 13.67 -7.17
C ASN A 314 -5.77 14.40 -5.86
N PHE A 315 -5.86 15.72 -5.90
CA PHE A 315 -6.42 16.50 -4.81
C PHE A 315 -7.95 16.43 -4.85
N GLU A 316 -8.60 16.22 -3.70
CA GLU A 316 -10.06 16.17 -3.61
C GLU A 316 -10.73 17.46 -4.10
N TYR A 317 -10.09 18.61 -3.85
CA TYR A 317 -10.57 19.91 -4.33
C TYR A 317 -10.65 19.97 -5.87
N ASN A 318 -9.71 19.32 -6.54
CA ASN A 318 -9.64 19.24 -8.01
C ASN A 318 -10.46 18.07 -8.58
N SER A 319 -10.98 17.18 -7.73
CA SER A 319 -11.73 16.01 -8.18
C SER A 319 -13.07 16.42 -8.76
N LEU A 320 -13.42 15.79 -9.89
CA LEU A 320 -14.74 15.89 -10.51
C LEU A 320 -15.83 15.54 -9.48
N ASN A 321 -16.95 16.26 -9.53
CA ASN A 321 -18.11 16.01 -8.68
C ASN A 321 -19.33 15.73 -9.56
N ILE A 322 -19.74 14.47 -9.60
CA ILE A 322 -20.85 14.01 -10.45
C ILE A 322 -21.74 13.11 -9.60
N GLU A 323 -23.06 13.26 -9.69
CA GLU A 323 -24.01 12.44 -8.91
C GLU A 323 -23.71 12.47 -7.39
N ASN A 324 -23.40 13.67 -6.87
CA ASN A 324 -22.96 13.88 -5.49
C ASN A 324 -21.78 12.98 -5.06
N THR A 325 -20.95 12.58 -6.02
CA THR A 325 -19.75 11.78 -5.80
C THR A 325 -18.52 12.57 -6.21
N LYS A 326 -17.66 12.81 -5.23
CA LYS A 326 -16.28 13.22 -5.48
C LYS A 326 -15.50 12.05 -6.06
N LEU A 327 -15.04 12.20 -7.31
CA LEU A 327 -14.24 11.21 -8.02
C LEU A 327 -12.75 11.37 -7.64
N SER A 328 -12.47 11.15 -6.35
CA SER A 328 -11.12 11.16 -5.82
C SER A 328 -10.43 9.82 -6.09
N ILE A 329 -9.14 9.87 -6.44
CA ILE A 329 -8.29 8.72 -6.66
C ILE A 329 -7.76 8.26 -5.29
N GLU A 330 -8.10 7.01 -4.92
CA GLU A 330 -7.48 6.36 -3.76
C GLU A 330 -5.98 6.15 -4.00
N SER A 331 -5.19 5.93 -2.95
CA SER A 331 -3.74 5.74 -3.07
C SER A 331 -3.36 4.62 -4.05
N LEU A 332 -2.75 4.98 -5.19
CA LEU A 332 -2.23 4.02 -6.16
C LEU A 332 -0.71 3.88 -6.02
N ALA A 333 -0.22 2.64 -5.87
CA ALA A 333 1.20 2.34 -5.92
C ALA A 333 1.62 2.16 -7.39
N LEU A 334 2.43 3.10 -7.90
CA LEU A 334 2.86 3.12 -9.29
C LEU A 334 4.38 3.17 -9.39
N THR A 335 4.96 2.29 -10.19
CA THR A 335 6.41 2.22 -10.36
C THR A 335 6.91 3.30 -11.31
N GLY A 336 8.12 3.83 -11.06
CA GLY A 336 8.84 4.67 -12.01
C GLY A 336 9.35 3.83 -13.18
N VAL A 337 8.75 4.01 -14.36
CA VAL A 337 9.03 3.20 -15.55
C VAL A 337 10.15 3.82 -16.38
N SER A 338 10.11 5.13 -16.56
CA SER A 338 11.17 5.94 -17.15
C SER A 338 11.37 7.18 -16.29
N VAL A 339 12.60 7.54 -15.99
CA VAL A 339 12.93 8.69 -15.14
C VAL A 339 14.04 9.51 -15.79
N ASP A 340 13.72 10.76 -16.11
CA ASP A 340 14.69 11.76 -16.59
C ASP A 340 15.01 12.67 -15.41
N LYS A 341 16.19 12.45 -14.80
CA LYS A 341 16.63 13.18 -13.60
C LYS A 341 16.93 14.65 -13.90
N ASP A 342 17.40 14.96 -15.10
CA ASP A 342 17.79 16.31 -15.49
C ASP A 342 16.56 17.18 -15.74
N LYS A 343 15.54 16.62 -16.40
CA LYS A 343 14.25 17.31 -16.61
C LYS A 343 13.32 17.21 -15.41
N GLY A 344 13.63 16.37 -14.43
CA GLY A 344 12.79 16.13 -13.27
C GLY A 344 11.47 15.43 -13.60
N THR A 345 11.46 14.56 -14.62
CA THR A 345 10.24 13.89 -15.10
C THR A 345 10.23 12.40 -14.85
N ILE A 346 9.07 11.85 -14.56
CA ILE A 346 8.82 10.44 -14.30
C ILE A 346 7.64 9.99 -15.15
N SER A 347 7.79 8.89 -15.86
CA SER A 347 6.68 8.18 -16.48
C SER A 347 6.25 6.99 -15.64
N THR A 348 4.95 6.79 -15.49
CA THR A 348 4.35 5.63 -14.82
C THR A 348 3.33 4.97 -15.73
N ILE A 349 3.11 3.66 -15.55
CA ILE A 349 2.12 2.89 -16.32
C ILE A 349 1.00 2.44 -15.37
N VAL A 350 -0.24 2.72 -15.77
CA VAL A 350 -1.46 2.44 -15.02
C VAL A 350 -2.28 1.41 -15.76
N LEU A 351 -2.64 0.32 -15.07
CA LEU A 351 -3.63 -0.64 -15.55
C LEU A 351 -5.03 -0.22 -15.09
N ASN A 352 -5.96 -0.06 -16.03
CA ASN A 352 -7.37 0.26 -15.79
C ASN A 352 -8.13 -0.97 -15.24
N ALA A 353 -7.77 -1.37 -14.01
CA ALA A 353 -8.31 -2.53 -13.30
C ALA A 353 -9.47 -2.21 -12.33
N GLY A 354 -9.69 -0.94 -11.98
CA GLY A 354 -10.73 -0.54 -11.03
C GLY A 354 -11.09 0.94 -11.12
N GLY A 355 -11.94 1.41 -10.21
CA GLY A 355 -12.44 2.79 -10.22
C GLY A 355 -11.32 3.84 -10.17
N SER A 356 -10.43 3.74 -9.18
CA SER A 356 -9.33 4.71 -8.99
C SER A 356 -8.33 4.75 -10.15
N SER A 357 -7.96 3.59 -10.71
CA SER A 357 -7.03 3.59 -11.85
C SER A 357 -7.69 4.07 -13.14
N HIS A 358 -8.99 3.82 -13.33
CA HIS A 358 -9.73 4.37 -14.47
C HIS A 358 -9.81 5.91 -14.41
N LEU A 359 -9.92 6.50 -13.21
CA LEU A 359 -9.90 7.95 -13.02
C LEU A 359 -8.58 8.61 -13.42
N CYS A 360 -7.46 7.88 -13.47
CA CYS A 360 -6.19 8.42 -13.97
C CYS A 360 -6.27 8.90 -15.43
N ASN A 361 -7.19 8.34 -16.22
CA ASN A 361 -7.44 8.75 -17.61
C ASN A 361 -8.01 10.18 -17.72
N TYR A 362 -8.61 10.68 -16.65
CA TYR A 362 -9.29 11.98 -16.61
C TYR A 362 -8.44 13.07 -15.94
N LEU A 363 -7.21 12.74 -15.55
CA LEU A 363 -6.24 13.74 -15.08
C LEU A 363 -5.87 14.68 -16.22
N LYS A 364 -5.80 15.97 -15.93
CA LYS A 364 -5.56 17.00 -16.96
C LYS A 364 -4.09 17.41 -16.98
N LYS A 365 -3.60 17.80 -18.15
CA LYS A 365 -2.28 18.45 -18.27
C LYS A 365 -2.21 19.68 -17.36
N ASN A 366 -1.08 19.84 -16.68
CA ASN A 366 -0.80 20.83 -15.63
C ASN A 366 -1.63 20.67 -14.34
N GLU A 367 -2.39 19.58 -14.17
CA GLU A 367 -3.09 19.31 -12.93
C GLU A 367 -2.10 18.96 -11.81
N PRO A 368 -2.18 19.63 -10.64
CA PRO A 368 -1.38 19.25 -9.48
C PRO A 368 -1.86 17.92 -8.93
N ILE A 369 -0.92 17.07 -8.54
CA ILE A 369 -1.22 15.74 -7.98
C ILE A 369 -0.43 15.50 -6.70
N ILE A 370 -0.92 14.57 -5.88
CA ILE A 370 -0.16 14.00 -4.78
C ILE A 370 0.68 12.87 -5.37
N PHE A 371 1.99 13.08 -5.44
CA PHE A 371 2.94 12.11 -5.95
C PHE A 371 4.08 11.89 -4.94
N MET A 372 3.83 11.03 -3.96
CA MET A 372 4.75 10.81 -2.84
C MET A 372 5.72 9.67 -3.16
N GLY A 373 7.02 9.95 -3.08
CA GLY A 373 8.09 8.96 -3.22
C GLY A 373 9.41 9.59 -3.66
N PRO A 374 10.38 8.78 -4.11
CA PRO A 374 10.28 7.32 -4.25
C PRO A 374 10.18 6.64 -2.87
N THR A 375 9.48 5.51 -2.82
CA THR A 375 9.39 4.62 -1.66
C THR A 375 9.73 3.19 -2.07
N GLY A 376 9.67 2.25 -1.12
CA GLY A 376 10.25 0.92 -1.30
C GLY A 376 11.79 0.93 -1.23
N THR A 377 12.36 -0.27 -1.24
CA THR A 377 13.82 -0.49 -1.28
C THR A 377 14.25 -0.57 -2.74
N PRO A 378 15.33 0.12 -3.16
CA PRO A 378 15.87 -0.08 -4.51
C PRO A 378 16.22 -1.54 -4.77
N THR A 379 15.92 -2.04 -5.97
CA THR A 379 16.34 -3.39 -6.37
C THR A 379 17.85 -3.49 -6.32
N GLU A 380 18.37 -4.56 -5.72
CA GLU A 380 19.81 -4.84 -5.73
C GLU A 380 20.27 -5.22 -7.16
N ILE A 381 21.16 -4.40 -7.72
CA ILE A 381 21.70 -4.56 -9.07
C ILE A 381 23.11 -5.17 -8.98
N PRO A 382 23.32 -6.46 -9.35
CA PRO A 382 24.65 -7.05 -9.41
C PRO A 382 25.45 -6.53 -10.62
N SER A 383 26.76 -6.80 -10.64
CA SER A 383 27.65 -6.49 -11.77
C SER A 383 28.22 -7.75 -12.42
N ASN A 384 28.36 -7.76 -13.75
CA ASN A 384 28.95 -8.85 -14.53
C ASN A 384 28.29 -10.23 -14.30
N LYS A 385 26.97 -10.27 -14.14
CA LYS A 385 26.19 -11.50 -13.91
C LYS A 385 25.20 -11.78 -15.04
N ASN A 386 24.73 -13.02 -15.14
CA ASN A 386 23.61 -13.35 -16.02
C ASN A 386 22.32 -13.30 -15.19
N VAL A 387 21.39 -12.44 -15.57
CA VAL A 387 20.15 -12.20 -14.84
C VAL A 387 18.96 -12.48 -15.73
N MET A 388 17.99 -13.23 -15.19
CA MET A 388 16.73 -13.51 -15.83
C MET A 388 15.64 -12.60 -15.28
N LEU A 389 14.95 -11.88 -16.15
CA LEU A 389 13.79 -11.07 -15.79
C LEU A 389 12.53 -11.73 -16.31
N ILE A 390 11.47 -11.82 -15.50
CA ILE A 390 10.20 -12.45 -15.86
C ILE A 390 9.07 -11.46 -15.60
N GLY A 391 8.48 -10.92 -16.67
CA GLY A 391 7.41 -9.93 -16.58
C GLY A 391 6.08 -10.45 -17.13
N GLY A 392 4.99 -10.27 -16.37
CA GLY A 392 3.64 -10.64 -16.81
C GLY A 392 2.71 -9.44 -16.94
N GLY A 393 2.18 -9.22 -18.14
CA GLY A 393 1.29 -8.09 -18.42
C GLY A 393 1.94 -6.76 -18.03
N VAL A 394 1.27 -5.97 -17.19
CA VAL A 394 1.79 -4.67 -16.70
C VAL A 394 3.01 -4.82 -15.78
N GLY A 395 3.26 -6.02 -15.24
CA GLY A 395 4.50 -6.31 -14.49
C GLY A 395 5.76 -6.00 -15.31
N ASN A 396 5.70 -6.12 -16.64
CA ASN A 396 6.80 -5.75 -17.53
C ASN A 396 7.30 -4.30 -17.31
N ALA A 397 6.41 -3.36 -17.00
CA ALA A 397 6.77 -1.95 -16.85
C ALA A 397 7.82 -1.69 -15.76
N VAL A 398 7.78 -2.47 -14.68
CA VAL A 398 8.73 -2.35 -13.55
C VAL A 398 10.12 -2.79 -13.96
N LEU A 399 10.20 -3.80 -14.83
CA LEU A 399 11.45 -4.41 -15.26
C LEU A 399 12.23 -3.53 -16.24
N PHE A 400 11.64 -2.45 -16.77
CA PHE A 400 12.32 -1.58 -17.73
C PHE A 400 13.53 -0.88 -17.08
N SER A 401 13.30 -0.21 -15.94
CA SER A 401 14.36 0.49 -15.22
C SER A 401 15.37 -0.48 -14.58
N ILE A 402 14.90 -1.63 -14.10
CA ILE A 402 15.76 -2.69 -13.54
C ILE A 402 16.68 -3.28 -14.63
N GLY A 403 16.13 -3.64 -15.79
CA GLY A 403 16.89 -4.20 -16.90
C GLY A 403 17.92 -3.25 -17.47
N GLN A 404 17.58 -1.96 -17.63
CA GLN A 404 18.55 -0.94 -18.05
C GLN A 404 19.69 -0.78 -17.04
N ALA A 405 19.39 -0.82 -15.74
CA ALA A 405 20.41 -0.75 -14.70
C ALA A 405 21.31 -2.00 -14.68
N LEU A 406 20.75 -3.19 -14.90
CA LEU A 406 21.53 -4.42 -15.04
C LEU A 406 22.50 -4.35 -16.22
N LEU A 407 22.04 -3.90 -17.39
CA LEU A 407 22.87 -3.74 -18.58
C LEU A 407 24.00 -2.73 -18.36
N SER A 408 23.73 -1.60 -17.69
CA SER A 408 24.77 -0.60 -17.37
C SER A 408 25.82 -1.10 -16.38
N HIS A 409 25.52 -2.16 -15.62
CA HIS A 409 26.45 -2.86 -14.73
C HIS A 409 27.08 -4.11 -15.40
N ASN A 410 27.10 -4.14 -16.74
CA ASN A 410 27.68 -5.22 -17.55
C ASN A 410 27.04 -6.60 -17.30
N CYS A 411 25.79 -6.65 -16.83
CA CYS A 411 25.06 -7.91 -16.77
C CYS A 411 24.51 -8.30 -18.15
N LYS A 412 24.36 -9.60 -18.39
CA LYS A 412 23.54 -10.11 -19.51
C LYS A 412 22.13 -10.37 -19.01
N VAL A 413 21.14 -9.85 -19.73
CA VAL A 413 19.74 -9.90 -19.30
C VAL A 413 18.92 -10.78 -20.26
N LEU A 414 18.46 -11.92 -19.75
CA LEU A 414 17.51 -12.81 -20.42
C LEU A 414 16.09 -12.45 -19.96
N TYR A 415 15.29 -11.88 -20.86
CA TYR A 415 14.00 -11.30 -20.50
C TYR A 415 12.84 -12.17 -21.02
N PHE A 416 11.99 -12.69 -20.13
CA PHE A 416 10.74 -13.35 -20.49
C PHE A 416 9.57 -12.36 -20.37
N ALA A 417 9.01 -11.97 -21.51
CA ALA A 417 7.89 -11.03 -21.61
C ALA A 417 6.60 -11.79 -21.89
N GLY A 418 5.78 -11.98 -20.85
CA GLY A 418 4.55 -12.77 -20.90
C GLY A 418 3.27 -11.94 -20.97
N TYR A 419 2.37 -12.31 -21.88
CA TYR A 419 1.08 -11.64 -22.09
C TYR A 419 -0.05 -12.65 -22.26
N LYS A 420 -1.27 -12.31 -21.80
CA LYS A 420 -2.45 -13.14 -22.10
C LYS A 420 -2.94 -12.91 -23.53
N LYS A 421 -2.96 -11.64 -23.96
CA LYS A 421 -3.41 -11.23 -25.29
C LYS A 421 -2.40 -10.31 -25.95
N THR A 422 -2.43 -10.27 -27.27
CA THR A 422 -1.55 -9.38 -28.03
C THR A 422 -1.92 -7.90 -27.92
N GLU A 423 -3.19 -7.59 -27.64
CA GLU A 423 -3.66 -6.23 -27.36
C GLU A 423 -3.11 -5.62 -26.05
N ASP A 424 -2.57 -6.46 -25.15
CA ASP A 424 -2.00 -6.02 -23.86
C ASP A 424 -0.51 -5.67 -23.96
N ILE A 425 0.11 -5.82 -25.14
CA ILE A 425 1.52 -5.50 -25.35
C ILE A 425 1.68 -3.98 -25.40
N PHE A 426 2.58 -3.44 -24.58
CA PHE A 426 2.91 -2.02 -24.53
C PHE A 426 4.42 -1.82 -24.42
N GLU A 427 4.90 -0.70 -24.94
CA GLU A 427 6.32 -0.28 -24.85
C GLU A 427 7.33 -1.39 -25.22
N PRO A 428 7.16 -2.14 -26.34
CA PRO A 428 8.05 -3.25 -26.67
C PRO A 428 9.51 -2.80 -26.85
N SER A 429 9.72 -1.54 -27.27
CA SER A 429 11.06 -0.96 -27.43
C SER A 429 11.75 -0.74 -26.09
N SER A 430 10.99 -0.53 -25.02
CA SER A 430 11.54 -0.43 -23.67
C SER A 430 11.98 -1.79 -23.15
N ILE A 431 11.23 -2.87 -23.44
CA ILE A 431 11.64 -4.26 -23.12
C ILE A 431 12.95 -4.63 -23.82
N GLU A 432 13.05 -4.32 -25.12
CA GLU A 432 14.25 -4.61 -25.90
C GLU A 432 15.47 -3.81 -25.43
N LYS A 433 15.31 -2.53 -25.09
CA LYS A 433 16.39 -1.69 -24.52
C LYS A 433 16.84 -2.16 -23.13
N SER A 434 15.97 -2.85 -22.40
CA SER A 434 16.22 -3.38 -21.07
C SER A 434 16.71 -4.84 -21.07
N SER A 435 17.06 -5.40 -22.22
CA SER A 435 17.42 -6.81 -22.35
C SER A 435 18.53 -7.08 -23.36
N SER A 436 19.33 -8.13 -23.10
CA SER A 436 20.25 -8.70 -24.10
C SER A 436 19.50 -9.57 -25.11
N ASN A 437 18.55 -10.37 -24.61
CA ASN A 437 17.66 -11.23 -25.40
C ASN A 437 16.25 -11.19 -24.78
N VAL A 438 15.22 -11.15 -25.62
CA VAL A 438 13.82 -11.27 -25.21
C VAL A 438 13.24 -12.59 -25.69
N ILE A 439 12.52 -13.24 -24.80
CA ILE A 439 11.64 -14.37 -25.05
C ILE A 439 10.20 -13.87 -24.89
N TRP A 440 9.55 -13.62 -26.03
CA TRP A 440 8.16 -13.19 -26.07
C TRP A 440 7.23 -14.39 -25.95
N CYS A 441 6.37 -14.41 -24.94
CA CYS A 441 5.37 -15.46 -24.79
C CYS A 441 3.97 -14.87 -24.66
N CYS A 442 3.01 -15.46 -25.38
CA CYS A 442 1.63 -15.05 -25.28
C CYS A 442 0.68 -16.24 -25.43
N ASN A 443 -0.36 -16.28 -24.59
CA ASN A 443 -1.35 -17.36 -24.59
C ASN A 443 -2.21 -17.37 -25.86
N GLU A 444 -2.52 -16.21 -26.42
CA GLU A 444 -3.40 -16.06 -27.59
C GLU A 444 -2.72 -16.53 -28.88
N LYS A 445 -1.53 -15.99 -29.18
CA LYS A 445 -0.76 -16.29 -30.39
C LYS A 445 0.70 -15.89 -30.21
N ARG A 446 1.56 -16.34 -31.11
CA ARG A 446 2.98 -15.96 -31.15
C ARG A 446 3.14 -14.45 -31.41
N ILE A 447 4.13 -13.83 -30.78
CA ILE A 447 4.49 -12.43 -30.98
C ILE A 447 5.74 -12.40 -31.87
N GLU A 448 5.65 -11.82 -33.06
CA GLU A 448 6.81 -11.76 -33.96
C GLU A 448 7.90 -10.86 -33.37
N PRO A 449 9.11 -11.40 -33.09
CA PRO A 449 10.20 -10.60 -32.54
C PRO A 449 10.69 -9.56 -33.56
N ARG A 450 11.09 -8.39 -33.06
CA ARG A 450 11.61 -7.30 -33.91
C ARG A 450 13.13 -7.32 -34.06
N ARG A 451 13.83 -8.11 -33.24
CA ARG A 451 15.29 -8.29 -33.27
C ARG A 451 15.61 -9.74 -33.58
N THR A 452 16.68 -9.98 -34.34
CA THR A 452 17.07 -11.32 -34.82
C THR A 452 17.49 -12.26 -33.69
N GLN A 453 18.00 -11.73 -32.58
CA GLN A 453 18.40 -12.51 -31.42
C GLN A 453 17.25 -12.84 -30.45
N ASP A 454 16.07 -12.26 -30.66
CA ASP A 454 14.90 -12.48 -29.80
C ASP A 454 14.11 -13.69 -30.31
N GLN A 455 13.42 -14.37 -29.39
CA GLN A 455 12.62 -15.55 -29.69
C GLN A 455 11.18 -15.33 -29.25
N SER A 456 10.26 -16.12 -29.80
CA SER A 456 8.87 -16.13 -29.34
C SER A 456 8.29 -17.52 -29.34
N TYR A 457 7.46 -17.78 -28.33
CA TYR A 457 6.75 -19.01 -28.10
C TYR A 457 5.26 -18.72 -27.90
N HIS A 458 4.41 -19.61 -28.41
CA HIS A 458 2.97 -19.60 -28.11
C HIS A 458 2.76 -20.39 -26.83
N GLY A 459 2.10 -19.78 -25.84
CA GLY A 459 1.94 -20.37 -24.51
C GLY A 459 2.22 -19.39 -23.37
N ASN A 460 2.22 -19.93 -22.16
CA ASN A 460 2.53 -19.20 -20.94
C ASN A 460 4.05 -19.16 -20.66
N ILE A 461 4.45 -18.43 -19.61
CA ILE A 461 5.86 -18.24 -19.25
C ILE A 461 6.58 -19.55 -18.89
N ILE A 462 5.90 -20.47 -18.20
CA ILE A 462 6.49 -21.74 -17.74
C ILE A 462 6.82 -22.61 -18.96
N GLU A 463 5.88 -22.72 -19.90
CA GLU A 463 6.06 -23.41 -21.18
C GLU A 463 7.18 -22.76 -22.01
N ALA A 464 7.27 -21.43 -22.02
CA ALA A 464 8.33 -20.71 -22.72
C ALA A 464 9.73 -20.97 -22.11
N ILE A 465 9.84 -21.12 -20.78
CA ILE A 465 11.10 -21.46 -20.11
C ILE A 465 11.56 -22.87 -20.54
N GLU A 466 10.64 -23.83 -20.55
CA GLU A 466 10.92 -25.20 -20.99
C GLU A 466 11.31 -25.27 -22.47
N GLN A 467 10.55 -24.59 -23.33
CA GLN A 467 10.87 -24.51 -24.76
C GLN A 467 12.22 -23.82 -24.99
N TYR A 468 12.53 -22.75 -24.27
CA TYR A 468 13.84 -22.09 -24.34
C TYR A 468 14.96 -23.08 -24.00
N GLN A 469 14.84 -23.79 -22.88
CA GLN A 469 15.84 -24.77 -22.45
C GLN A 469 16.05 -25.88 -23.48
N ASN A 470 14.97 -26.41 -24.07
CA ASN A 470 15.05 -27.50 -25.05
C ASN A 470 15.62 -27.07 -26.41
N HIS A 471 15.45 -25.81 -26.80
CA HIS A 471 15.96 -25.26 -28.06
C HIS A 471 17.30 -24.51 -27.90
N THR A 472 17.85 -24.47 -26.68
CA THR A 472 19.17 -23.91 -26.37
C THR A 472 20.25 -24.84 -26.96
N SER A 473 20.56 -24.66 -28.25
CA SER A 473 21.74 -25.26 -28.89
C SER A 473 23.01 -24.50 -28.51
N GLN A 474 24.21 -25.04 -28.77
CA GLN A 474 25.54 -24.46 -28.45
C GLN A 474 25.84 -23.03 -29.03
N GLY A 475 24.84 -22.32 -29.57
CA GLY A 475 24.93 -20.94 -30.06
C GLY A 475 23.95 -19.93 -29.43
N THR A 476 23.17 -20.28 -28.42
CA THR A 476 22.31 -19.31 -27.67
C THR A 476 23.13 -18.47 -26.68
N ASN A 477 22.85 -17.17 -26.59
CA ASN A 477 23.69 -16.19 -25.87
C ASN A 477 23.68 -16.30 -24.33
N ILE A 478 22.68 -16.93 -23.69
CA ILE A 478 22.57 -17.03 -22.21
C ILE A 478 21.90 -18.34 -21.76
N PRO A 479 22.63 -19.43 -21.47
CA PRO A 479 22.02 -20.69 -21.03
C PRO A 479 21.47 -20.60 -19.59
N LEU A 480 20.37 -21.31 -19.28
CA LEU A 480 19.70 -21.21 -17.96
C LEU A 480 20.61 -21.62 -16.78
N HIS A 481 21.51 -22.59 -16.98
CA HIS A 481 22.46 -23.02 -15.94
C HIS A 481 23.51 -21.95 -15.60
N SER A 482 23.61 -20.89 -16.42
CA SER A 482 24.51 -19.76 -16.17
C SER A 482 23.85 -18.61 -15.40
N ILE A 483 22.53 -18.63 -15.22
CA ILE A 483 21.78 -17.56 -14.53
C ILE A 483 22.12 -17.52 -13.04
N ASP A 484 22.47 -16.33 -12.54
CA ASP A 484 22.79 -16.07 -11.14
C ASP A 484 21.57 -15.59 -10.34
N ARG A 485 20.64 -14.91 -11.00
CA ARG A 485 19.48 -14.28 -10.36
C ARG A 485 18.27 -14.27 -11.28
N ILE A 486 17.09 -14.52 -10.69
CA ILE A 486 15.78 -14.36 -11.32
C ILE A 486 15.04 -13.26 -10.58
N ILE A 487 14.46 -12.30 -11.32
CA ILE A 487 13.54 -11.31 -10.77
C ILE A 487 12.23 -11.44 -11.53
N MET A 488 11.14 -11.73 -10.82
CA MET A 488 9.81 -11.90 -11.41
C MET A 488 8.81 -10.88 -10.88
N ILE A 489 7.93 -10.42 -11.75
CA ILE A 489 6.82 -9.55 -11.40
C ILE A 489 5.62 -9.79 -12.32
N GLY A 490 4.45 -9.91 -11.70
CA GLY A 490 3.19 -10.11 -12.40
C GLY A 490 2.02 -10.25 -11.43
N SER A 491 0.96 -10.92 -11.87
CA SER A 491 -0.12 -11.32 -10.96
C SER A 491 0.39 -12.31 -9.91
N SER A 492 -0.20 -12.31 -8.71
CA SER A 492 0.14 -13.27 -7.64
C SER A 492 0.18 -14.73 -8.12
N HIS A 493 -0.81 -15.15 -8.90
CA HIS A 493 -0.86 -16.51 -9.49
C HIS A 493 0.30 -16.83 -10.42
N MET A 494 0.76 -15.84 -11.20
CA MET A 494 1.87 -16.04 -12.14
C MET A 494 3.18 -16.18 -11.36
N MET A 495 3.41 -15.31 -10.38
CA MET A 495 4.60 -15.39 -9.53
C MET A 495 4.62 -16.69 -8.72
N ASP A 496 3.48 -17.12 -8.19
CA ASP A 496 3.35 -18.40 -7.48
C ASP A 496 3.67 -19.60 -8.40
N ALA A 497 3.00 -19.69 -9.56
CA ALA A 497 3.19 -20.78 -10.50
C ALA A 497 4.63 -20.85 -11.04
N VAL A 498 5.23 -19.70 -11.37
CA VAL A 498 6.63 -19.63 -11.84
C VAL A 498 7.60 -20.00 -10.72
N SER A 499 7.36 -19.53 -9.49
CA SER A 499 8.18 -19.90 -8.33
C SER A 499 8.11 -21.41 -8.08
N TYR A 500 6.91 -21.99 -8.08
CA TYR A 500 6.72 -23.42 -7.93
C TYR A 500 7.46 -24.21 -9.02
N ALA A 501 7.34 -23.80 -10.28
CA ALA A 501 8.02 -24.44 -11.40
C ALA A 501 9.55 -24.37 -11.24
N ILE A 502 10.12 -23.20 -10.93
CA ILE A 502 11.58 -23.04 -10.74
C ILE A 502 12.11 -23.93 -9.61
N PHE A 503 11.43 -23.98 -8.46
CA PHE A 503 11.94 -24.70 -7.29
C PHE A 503 11.68 -26.22 -7.34
N ASN A 504 10.59 -26.67 -7.98
CA ASN A 504 10.17 -28.08 -7.92
C ASN A 504 10.35 -28.83 -9.24
N GLN A 505 10.15 -28.18 -10.39
CA GLN A 505 10.13 -28.84 -11.70
C GLN A 505 11.44 -28.59 -12.46
N TYR A 506 11.84 -27.32 -12.56
CA TYR A 506 12.94 -26.84 -13.39
C TYR A 506 14.21 -26.56 -12.60
N ARG A 507 14.28 -27.06 -11.35
CA ARG A 507 15.41 -26.80 -10.46
C ARG A 507 16.77 -27.16 -11.05
N HIS A 508 16.80 -28.21 -11.85
CA HIS A 508 17.97 -28.74 -12.53
C HIS A 508 18.41 -27.90 -13.75
N PHE A 509 17.58 -26.98 -14.23
CA PHE A 509 17.96 -26.04 -15.29
C PHE A 509 18.85 -24.90 -14.79
N PHE A 510 18.89 -24.66 -13.48
CA PHE A 510 19.50 -23.47 -12.87
C PHE A 510 20.64 -23.82 -11.90
N LYS A 511 21.47 -22.83 -11.56
CA LYS A 511 22.56 -22.97 -10.57
C LYS A 511 22.05 -23.43 -9.20
N GLN A 512 22.90 -24.10 -8.43
CA GLN A 512 22.54 -24.55 -7.08
C GLN A 512 22.28 -23.39 -6.10
N ASP A 513 22.93 -22.25 -6.26
CA ASP A 513 22.84 -21.08 -5.38
C ASP A 513 22.04 -19.92 -6.00
N ILE A 514 21.16 -20.22 -6.98
CA ILE A 514 20.36 -19.21 -7.68
C ILE A 514 19.49 -18.38 -6.72
N LYS A 515 19.53 -17.05 -6.88
CA LYS A 515 18.66 -16.13 -6.14
C LYS A 515 17.38 -15.89 -6.93
N VAL A 516 16.22 -16.25 -6.36
CA VAL A 516 14.90 -16.05 -7.01
C VAL A 516 14.11 -15.02 -6.21
N ILE A 517 13.80 -13.89 -6.84
CA ILE A 517 13.13 -12.76 -6.22
C ILE A 517 11.77 -12.54 -6.88
N ALA A 518 10.73 -12.41 -6.06
CA ALA A 518 9.40 -11.96 -6.47
C ALA A 518 9.18 -10.52 -5.99
N SER A 519 8.78 -9.64 -6.89
CA SER A 519 8.43 -8.26 -6.56
C SER A 519 6.96 -8.19 -6.18
N ILE A 520 6.68 -8.12 -4.88
CA ILE A 520 5.37 -8.34 -4.28
C ILE A 520 4.49 -7.09 -4.37
N ASN A 521 3.32 -7.26 -4.97
CA ASN A 521 2.30 -6.24 -5.19
C ASN A 521 1.19 -6.25 -4.12
N SER A 522 1.57 -6.37 -2.84
CA SER A 522 0.63 -6.31 -1.71
C SER A 522 -0.21 -5.03 -1.75
N PRO A 523 -1.49 -5.06 -1.32
CA PRO A 523 -2.29 -3.84 -1.15
C PRO A 523 -1.56 -2.80 -0.30
N MET A 524 -1.57 -1.53 -0.68
CA MET A 524 -0.89 -0.46 0.07
C MET A 524 -1.82 0.72 0.31
N GLN A 525 -1.69 1.36 1.47
CA GLN A 525 -2.46 2.56 1.82
C GLN A 525 -1.54 3.77 2.07
N CYS A 526 -0.69 3.71 3.11
CA CYS A 526 0.18 4.83 3.46
C CYS A 526 1.40 4.97 2.53
N MET A 527 2.02 3.83 2.18
CA MET A 527 3.31 3.73 1.47
C MET A 527 4.48 4.43 2.20
N MET A 528 4.37 4.57 3.53
CA MET A 528 5.32 5.27 4.40
C MET A 528 6.26 4.34 5.19
N LYS A 529 6.46 3.10 4.72
CA LYS A 529 7.39 2.08 5.29
C LYS A 529 7.14 1.75 6.77
N GLU A 530 6.50 0.61 7.06
CA GLU A 530 6.27 0.12 8.45
C GLU A 530 5.35 0.99 9.33
N ILE A 531 4.34 1.62 8.72
CA ILE A 531 3.34 2.42 9.46
C ILE A 531 2.00 1.69 9.60
N CYS A 532 1.22 1.56 8.51
CA CYS A 532 -0.18 1.10 8.59
C CYS A 532 -0.40 -0.41 8.46
N ALA A 533 0.63 -1.17 8.07
CA ALA A 533 0.57 -2.62 7.87
C ALA A 533 -0.40 -3.15 6.78
N GLN A 534 -1.03 -2.28 5.98
CA GLN A 534 -1.87 -2.72 4.86
C GLN A 534 -1.09 -3.60 3.84
N CYS A 535 0.20 -3.34 3.69
CA CYS A 535 1.12 -4.04 2.79
C CYS A 535 1.83 -5.25 3.42
N LEU A 536 1.37 -5.75 4.56
CA LEU A 536 1.96 -6.92 5.19
C LEU A 536 1.93 -8.10 4.21
N GLN A 537 3.07 -8.77 4.13
CA GLN A 537 3.26 -10.01 3.40
C GLN A 537 3.82 -11.05 4.37
N LYS A 538 3.17 -12.22 4.42
CA LYS A 538 3.62 -13.34 5.24
C LYS A 538 4.76 -14.07 4.54
N HIS A 539 5.76 -14.41 5.33
CA HIS A 539 6.87 -15.28 4.97
C HIS A 539 6.83 -16.55 5.81
N ILE A 540 7.23 -17.66 5.19
CA ILE A 540 7.44 -18.95 5.84
C ILE A 540 8.85 -19.39 5.49
N ASN A 541 9.71 -19.60 6.49
CA ASN A 541 11.04 -20.11 6.24
C ASN A 541 10.95 -21.54 5.64
N PRO A 542 11.53 -21.81 4.47
CA PRO A 542 11.39 -23.09 3.79
C PRO A 542 11.99 -24.26 4.60
N ILE A 543 12.98 -23.99 5.47
CA ILE A 543 13.68 -24.97 6.30
C ILE A 543 13.02 -25.08 7.68
N THR A 544 12.94 -23.97 8.43
CA THR A 544 12.48 -24.00 9.84
C THR A 544 10.96 -24.00 9.98
N LYS A 545 10.23 -23.66 8.91
CA LYS A 545 8.78 -23.41 8.89
C LYS A 545 8.32 -22.26 9.80
N GLU A 546 9.26 -21.46 10.31
CA GLU A 546 8.96 -20.28 11.10
C GLU A 546 8.24 -19.22 10.24
N GLU A 547 7.21 -18.62 10.82
CA GLU A 547 6.40 -17.58 10.17
C GLU A 547 6.82 -16.20 10.64
N TYR A 548 6.98 -15.27 9.71
CA TYR A 548 7.23 -13.87 10.00
C TYR A 548 6.60 -12.97 8.94
N PHE A 549 6.62 -11.65 9.14
CA PHE A 549 5.97 -10.71 8.23
C PHE A 549 6.91 -9.61 7.75
N ILE A 550 6.75 -9.24 6.47
CA ILE A 550 7.46 -8.15 5.82
C ILE A 550 6.46 -7.09 5.39
N TYR A 551 6.82 -5.81 5.54
CA TYR A 551 6.04 -4.71 5.01
C TYR A 551 6.49 -4.45 3.57
N SER A 552 5.65 -4.81 2.60
CA SER A 552 6.03 -4.71 1.17
C SER A 552 6.33 -3.27 0.75
N CYS A 553 5.77 -2.25 1.42
CA CYS A 553 6.12 -0.86 1.13
C CYS A 553 7.52 -0.45 1.61
N LYS A 554 8.12 -1.23 2.52
CA LYS A 554 9.53 -1.10 2.90
C LYS A 554 10.41 -1.92 1.96
N ASN A 555 10.08 -3.19 1.73
CA ASN A 555 10.78 -4.04 0.79
C ASN A 555 9.81 -4.91 -0.02
N GLN A 556 9.64 -4.54 -1.28
CA GLN A 556 8.78 -5.20 -2.25
C GLN A 556 9.47 -6.39 -2.91
N ASP A 557 10.80 -6.36 -3.03
CA ASP A 557 11.58 -7.45 -3.65
C ASP A 557 11.92 -8.49 -2.57
N GLN A 558 11.22 -9.64 -2.63
CA GLN A 558 11.25 -10.66 -1.58
C GLN A 558 11.71 -12.02 -2.14
N PRO A 559 12.47 -12.84 -1.37
CA PRO A 559 12.85 -14.19 -1.79
C PRO A 559 11.61 -15.06 -2.05
N ALA A 560 11.47 -15.56 -3.27
CA ALA A 560 10.24 -16.21 -3.73
C ALA A 560 9.91 -17.51 -2.97
N ASP A 561 10.91 -18.23 -2.48
CA ASP A 561 10.78 -19.45 -1.67
C ASP A 561 10.29 -19.20 -0.24
N TYR A 562 10.33 -17.95 0.24
CA TYR A 562 9.80 -17.58 1.55
C TYR A 562 8.38 -17.03 1.47
N VAL A 563 7.94 -16.54 0.30
CA VAL A 563 6.66 -15.83 0.16
C VAL A 563 5.49 -16.79 0.27
N ASP A 564 4.55 -16.51 1.17
CA ASP A 564 3.23 -17.17 1.18
C ASP A 564 2.33 -16.50 0.12
N PHE A 565 2.32 -17.05 -1.10
CA PHE A 565 1.51 -16.52 -2.20
C PHE A 565 0.00 -16.68 -1.97
N LYS A 566 -0.43 -17.68 -1.20
CA LYS A 566 -1.83 -17.83 -0.80
C LYS A 566 -2.24 -16.64 0.08
N PHE A 567 -1.42 -16.30 1.06
CA PHE A 567 -1.64 -15.11 1.89
C PHE A 567 -1.72 -13.83 1.06
N LEU A 568 -0.82 -13.63 0.10
CA LEU A 568 -0.86 -12.49 -0.82
C LEU A 568 -2.18 -12.45 -1.61
N HIS A 569 -2.60 -13.61 -2.15
CA HIS A 569 -3.81 -13.74 -2.94
C HIS A 569 -5.07 -13.41 -2.13
N ASP A 570 -5.18 -13.93 -0.90
CA ASP A 570 -6.31 -13.65 0.00
C ASP A 570 -6.37 -12.15 0.36
N ARG A 571 -5.20 -11.53 0.61
CA ARG A 571 -5.14 -10.08 0.87
C ARG A 571 -5.56 -9.21 -0.30
N LEU A 572 -5.20 -9.60 -1.53
CA LEU A 572 -5.59 -8.89 -2.75
C LEU A 572 -7.10 -8.95 -3.03
N LYS A 573 -7.80 -9.94 -2.46
CA LYS A 573 -9.25 -10.11 -2.64
C LYS A 573 -10.10 -9.46 -1.55
N GLN A 574 -9.49 -8.95 -0.48
CA GLN A 574 -10.19 -8.51 0.74
C GLN A 574 -11.33 -7.49 0.50
N ASN A 575 -11.22 -6.64 -0.54
CA ASN A 575 -12.21 -5.59 -0.84
C ASN A 575 -12.93 -5.79 -2.19
N THR A 576 -12.91 -7.01 -2.74
CA THR A 576 -13.29 -7.23 -4.15
C THR A 576 -14.73 -6.82 -4.49
N LEU A 577 -15.70 -7.00 -3.59
CA LEU A 577 -17.08 -6.53 -3.80
C LEU A 577 -17.12 -5.01 -3.94
N HIS A 578 -16.49 -4.28 -3.01
CA HIS A 578 -16.39 -2.83 -3.06
C HIS A 578 -15.66 -2.33 -4.30
N GLU A 579 -14.58 -2.98 -4.71
CA GLU A 579 -13.81 -2.63 -5.91
C GLU A 579 -14.67 -2.75 -7.18
N LYS A 580 -15.39 -3.87 -7.33
CA LYS A 580 -16.31 -4.11 -8.47
C LYS A 580 -17.45 -3.10 -8.50
N CYS A 581 -18.13 -2.88 -7.37
CA CYS A 581 -19.23 -1.91 -7.29
C CYS A 581 -18.73 -0.47 -7.52
N THR A 582 -17.55 -0.12 -7.01
CA THR A 582 -16.97 1.22 -7.20
C THR A 582 -16.56 1.44 -8.65
N ALA A 583 -15.98 0.43 -9.32
CA ALA A 583 -15.66 0.53 -10.74
C ALA A 583 -16.92 0.77 -11.59
N GLN A 584 -18.02 0.04 -11.32
CA GLN A 584 -19.29 0.26 -12.00
C GLN A 584 -19.89 1.64 -11.71
N TRP A 585 -19.83 2.09 -10.45
CA TRP A 585 -20.29 3.43 -10.06
C TRP A 585 -19.50 4.54 -10.74
N VAL A 586 -18.17 4.43 -10.76
CA VAL A 586 -17.30 5.40 -11.45
C VAL A 586 -17.63 5.46 -12.93
N ASN A 587 -17.79 4.32 -13.61
CA ASN A 587 -18.20 4.28 -15.02
C ASN A 587 -19.57 4.95 -15.24
N TYR A 588 -20.53 4.72 -14.35
CA TYR A 588 -21.83 5.39 -14.38
C TYR A 588 -21.70 6.91 -14.24
N CYS A 589 -20.90 7.40 -13.28
CA CYS A 589 -20.65 8.83 -13.11
C CYS A 589 -19.97 9.44 -14.34
N LEU A 590 -18.95 8.78 -14.89
CA LEU A 590 -18.19 9.27 -16.04
C LEU A 590 -19.02 9.28 -17.33
N ALA A 591 -19.94 8.33 -17.50
CA ALA A 591 -20.89 8.32 -18.62
C ALA A 591 -21.85 9.51 -18.62
N LYS A 592 -21.97 10.22 -17.49
CA LYS A 592 -22.76 11.45 -17.34
C LYS A 592 -21.93 12.73 -17.49
N LEU A 593 -20.63 12.63 -17.76
CA LEU A 593 -19.84 13.81 -18.07
C LEU A 593 -20.40 14.47 -19.34
N PRO A 594 -20.57 15.82 -19.34
CA PRO A 594 -20.89 16.53 -20.55
C PRO A 594 -19.80 16.26 -21.61
N ILE A 595 -20.20 16.11 -22.88
CA ILE A 595 -19.31 15.78 -24.01
C ILE A 595 -18.11 16.76 -24.14
N HIS A 596 -18.21 17.96 -23.55
CA HIS A 596 -17.12 18.94 -23.52
C HIS A 596 -15.98 18.62 -22.53
N ASP A 597 -16.21 17.75 -21.54
CA ASP A 597 -15.21 17.33 -20.53
C ASP A 597 -14.58 15.96 -20.80
N THR A 598 -15.05 15.25 -21.83
CA THR A 598 -14.36 14.07 -22.39
C THR A 598 -13.44 14.53 -23.52
N LYS A 599 -12.15 14.73 -23.21
CA LYS A 599 -11.09 14.94 -24.21
C LYS A 599 -9.99 13.94 -24.02
#